data_AF-A0A354CN23-F1
#
_entry.id   AF-A0A354CN23-F1
#
_cell.length_a   1.000
_cell.length_b   1.000
_cell.length_c   1.000
_cell.angle_alpha   90.00
_cell.angle_beta   90.00
_cell.angle_gamma   90.00
#
_symmetry.space_group_name_H-M   'P 1'
#
loop_
_entity.id
_entity.type
_entity.pdbx_description
1 polymer ?
#
loop_
_entity_poly.entity_id
_entity_poly.type
_entity_poly.pdbx_seq_one_letter_code
_entity_poly.pdbx_strand_id
1 'polypeptide(L)'
;MTVEGMEGESMSSFEEFCRKLKGAYDFFQRTKDRDIVIFGAGNTAVLYKECIESEDVDIACFCDNNASKQNTCFMGKKVVAPDSINEMTHNPVVLVLSMNPDVCDKLKKQCRNMNLECSMFDEYLFGKHCRDIYDVYENLNDARSKDVYSTIIECRMEGIPVDENIYSERQYFGIPQFRRNRPGEVFVDCGAFVGDSIEKYIWEKTAVFSEIYGFEPNAQNYNALIERIGRLNREWGLSEDRITAVNAGVGDITGCVSVENTAAVASTTSRIGRYGEGNVKIYALDEFFGDAKVDFIKADIEGFEKNMLYGAKKVIQKNHPLIAVCIYHSAIDMYKIMRIIKKYDDNYKFAVRHHSYDYCETVLYAWWEERDA
;
A
#
# COMPACT_ATOMS: atom_id res chain seq x y z
N MET A 1 14.16 -1.51 53.97
CA MET A 1 14.56 -0.40 53.06
C MET A 1 13.43 -0.22 52.09
N THR A 2 12.95 1.01 52.03
CA THR A 2 11.75 1.46 51.36
C THR A 2 11.84 1.33 49.85
N VAL A 3 10.66 1.14 49.26
CA VAL A 3 10.30 1.26 47.85
C VAL A 3 10.50 2.71 47.46
N GLU A 4 11.62 3.05 46.82
CA GLU A 4 11.88 4.35 46.19
C GLU A 4 13.11 4.18 45.30
N GLY A 5 12.91 3.98 43.99
CA GLY A 5 14.04 3.87 43.06
C GLY A 5 13.82 3.18 41.71
N MET A 6 12.57 2.92 41.26
CA MET A 6 12.33 2.38 39.90
C MET A 6 11.10 3.02 39.22
N GLU A 7 10.84 4.30 39.48
CA GLU A 7 9.97 5.10 38.60
C GLU A 7 10.86 5.89 37.64
N GLY A 8 10.85 5.52 36.35
CA GLY A 8 11.36 6.39 35.30
C GLY A 8 12.27 5.80 34.23
N GLU A 9 12.27 4.49 33.96
CA GLU A 9 12.79 4.03 32.67
C GLU A 9 11.68 4.21 31.61
N SER A 10 11.85 5.19 30.72
CA SER A 10 10.98 5.33 29.56
C SER A 10 11.09 4.05 28.72
N MET A 11 9.96 3.38 28.46
CA MET A 11 9.92 2.24 27.55
C MET A 11 10.59 2.62 26.22
N SER A 12 11.38 1.72 25.66
CA SER A 12 11.93 1.93 24.32
C SER A 12 10.80 1.95 23.28
N SER A 13 11.02 2.63 22.15
CA SER A 13 10.04 2.64 21.03
C SER A 13 9.69 1.23 20.55
N PHE A 14 10.64 0.30 20.63
CA PHE A 14 10.43 -1.12 20.32
C PHE A 14 9.47 -1.81 21.30
N GLU A 15 9.67 -1.64 22.60
CA GLU A 15 8.80 -2.24 23.63
C GLU A 15 7.38 -1.68 23.55
N GLU A 16 7.26 -0.38 23.27
CA GLU A 16 5.97 0.26 23.06
C GLU A 16 5.25 -0.30 21.83
N PHE A 17 5.97 -0.43 20.71
CA PHE A 17 5.43 -1.04 19.49
C PHE A 17 4.94 -2.47 19.73
N CYS A 18 5.76 -3.32 20.39
CA CYS A 18 5.38 -4.69 20.72
C CYS A 18 4.15 -4.74 21.64
N ARG A 19 4.05 -3.84 22.64
CA ARG A 19 2.90 -3.73 23.53
C ARG A 19 1.63 -3.38 22.75
N LYS A 20 1.71 -2.42 21.81
CA LYS A 20 0.58 -2.03 20.95
C LYS A 20 0.14 -3.17 20.03
N LEU A 21 1.08 -3.86 19.38
CA LEU A 21 0.79 -5.05 18.56
C LEU A 21 0.11 -6.15 19.37
N LYS A 22 0.56 -6.38 20.60
CA LYS A 22 -0.06 -7.35 21.51
C LYS A 22 -1.49 -6.95 21.87
N GLY A 23 -1.74 -5.66 22.13
CA GLY A 23 -3.08 -5.12 22.33
C GLY A 23 -4.00 -5.37 21.14
N ALA A 24 -3.52 -5.11 19.92
CA ALA A 24 -4.26 -5.38 18.69
C ALA A 24 -4.55 -6.88 18.52
N TYR A 25 -3.58 -7.75 18.82
CA TYR A 25 -3.78 -9.21 18.79
C TYR A 25 -4.86 -9.65 19.79
N ASP A 26 -4.83 -9.11 21.02
CA ASP A 26 -5.83 -9.43 22.05
C ASP A 26 -7.21 -8.89 21.67
N PHE A 27 -7.29 -7.75 20.98
CA PHE A 27 -8.51 -7.24 20.36
C PHE A 27 -9.06 -8.17 19.28
N PHE A 28 -8.21 -8.61 18.35
CA PHE A 28 -8.59 -9.60 17.36
C PHE A 28 -9.10 -10.90 18.02
N GLN A 29 -8.39 -11.44 19.03
CA GLN A 29 -8.83 -12.68 19.69
C GLN A 29 -10.22 -12.56 20.33
N ARG A 30 -10.50 -11.44 21.02
CA ARG A 30 -11.81 -11.24 21.70
C ARG A 30 -12.96 -10.89 20.75
N THR A 31 -12.69 -10.67 19.46
CA THR A 31 -13.70 -10.27 18.47
C THR A 31 -14.05 -11.34 17.44
N LYS A 32 -13.34 -12.48 17.42
CA LYS A 32 -13.55 -13.56 16.43
C LYS A 32 -14.98 -14.09 16.31
N ASP A 33 -15.69 -14.18 17.42
CA ASP A 33 -17.03 -14.78 17.49
C ASP A 33 -18.15 -13.72 17.58
N ARG A 34 -17.86 -12.47 17.20
CA ARG A 34 -18.79 -11.34 17.28
C ARG A 34 -19.23 -10.89 15.90
N ASP A 35 -20.39 -10.24 15.84
CA ASP A 35 -20.84 -9.61 14.60
C ASP A 35 -19.92 -8.43 14.23
N ILE A 36 -19.09 -8.60 13.19
CA ILE A 36 -18.21 -7.53 12.69
C ILE A 36 -19.01 -6.58 11.80
N VAL A 37 -19.05 -5.30 12.15
CA VAL A 37 -19.68 -4.24 11.34
C VAL A 37 -18.60 -3.29 10.83
N ILE A 38 -18.50 -3.12 9.51
CA ILE A 38 -17.58 -2.11 8.94
C ILE A 38 -18.30 -0.76 8.83
N PHE A 39 -17.81 0.26 9.52
CA PHE A 39 -18.32 1.63 9.41
C PHE A 39 -17.59 2.37 8.28
N GLY A 40 -18.27 2.50 7.15
CA GLY A 40 -17.82 3.17 5.93
C GLY A 40 -18.08 2.31 4.70
N ALA A 41 -19.07 2.67 3.88
CA ALA A 41 -19.37 2.00 2.60
C ALA A 41 -18.96 2.90 1.42
N GLY A 42 -17.73 3.40 1.42
CA GLY A 42 -17.21 4.37 0.44
C GLY A 42 -15.99 3.86 -0.33
N ASN A 43 -15.25 4.78 -0.96
CA ASN A 43 -14.09 4.44 -1.80
C ASN A 43 -12.99 3.71 -1.01
N THR A 44 -12.75 4.06 0.26
CA THR A 44 -11.80 3.30 1.10
C THR A 44 -12.21 1.84 1.25
N ALA A 45 -13.51 1.56 1.39
CA ALA A 45 -13.98 0.18 1.45
C ALA A 45 -13.79 -0.54 0.11
N VAL A 46 -13.97 0.15 -1.03
CA VAL A 46 -13.63 -0.36 -2.37
C VAL A 46 -12.16 -0.76 -2.43
N LEU A 47 -11.24 0.13 -2.05
CA LEU A 47 -9.81 -0.17 -2.01
C LEU A 47 -9.48 -1.38 -1.13
N TYR A 48 -10.16 -1.50 0.02
CA TYR A 48 -9.99 -2.61 0.96
C TYR A 48 -10.76 -3.88 0.58
N LYS A 49 -11.43 -3.93 -0.56
CA LYS A 49 -12.21 -5.10 -1.00
C LYS A 49 -11.37 -6.38 -0.94
N GLU A 50 -10.19 -6.34 -1.56
CA GLU A 50 -9.32 -7.52 -1.60
C GLU A 50 -8.81 -7.88 -0.21
N CYS A 51 -8.55 -6.89 0.64
CA CYS A 51 -8.19 -7.12 2.03
C CYS A 51 -9.29 -7.89 2.78
N ILE A 52 -10.55 -7.44 2.67
CA ILE A 52 -11.70 -8.10 3.31
C ILE A 52 -11.90 -9.53 2.77
N GLU A 53 -11.83 -9.71 1.45
CA GLU A 53 -12.08 -11.00 0.79
C GLU A 53 -10.93 -12.00 1.01
N SER A 54 -9.67 -11.58 0.81
CA SER A 54 -8.50 -12.48 0.91
C SER A 54 -8.14 -12.82 2.35
N GLU A 55 -8.52 -11.98 3.30
CA GLU A 55 -8.34 -12.24 4.72
C GLU A 55 -9.57 -12.84 5.37
N ASP A 56 -10.56 -13.33 4.62
CA ASP A 56 -11.71 -14.08 5.14
C ASP A 56 -12.34 -13.37 6.36
N VAL A 57 -12.52 -12.04 6.26
CA VAL A 57 -13.13 -11.24 7.31
C VAL A 57 -14.64 -11.39 7.17
N ASP A 58 -15.25 -12.22 8.03
CA ASP A 58 -16.71 -12.40 8.00
C ASP A 58 -17.42 -11.17 8.58
N ILE A 59 -17.85 -10.29 7.69
CA ILE A 59 -18.60 -9.08 8.06
C ILE A 59 -20.10 -9.36 8.10
N ALA A 60 -20.77 -8.94 9.16
CA ALA A 60 -22.22 -9.02 9.29
C ALA A 60 -22.90 -8.01 8.34
N CYS A 61 -22.44 -6.76 8.35
CA CYS A 61 -22.94 -5.69 7.48
C CYS A 61 -21.94 -4.52 7.38
N PHE A 62 -22.23 -3.60 6.47
CA PHE A 62 -21.65 -2.26 6.46
C PHE A 62 -22.58 -1.29 7.19
N CYS A 63 -22.03 -0.23 7.76
CA CYS A 63 -22.74 0.91 8.31
C CYS A 63 -22.27 2.20 7.62
N ASP A 64 -23.18 3.12 7.29
CA ASP A 64 -22.83 4.43 6.73
C ASP A 64 -23.83 5.51 7.17
N ASN A 65 -23.34 6.72 7.44
CA ASN A 65 -24.16 7.88 7.82
C ASN A 65 -24.96 8.44 6.63
N ASN A 66 -24.56 8.12 5.40
CA ASN A 66 -25.28 8.57 4.22
C ASN A 66 -26.57 7.76 4.01
N ALA A 67 -27.71 8.41 4.24
CA ALA A 67 -29.04 7.83 4.06
C ALA A 67 -29.28 7.24 2.66
N SER A 68 -28.64 7.75 1.60
CA SER A 68 -28.81 7.19 0.25
C SER A 68 -28.15 5.83 0.06
N LYS A 69 -27.17 5.47 0.92
CA LYS A 69 -26.53 4.16 0.91
C LYS A 69 -27.23 3.15 1.82
N GLN A 70 -27.96 3.60 2.82
CA GLN A 70 -28.64 2.73 3.77
C GLN A 70 -29.75 1.92 3.07
N ASN A 71 -30.01 0.71 3.57
CA ASN A 71 -30.93 -0.26 2.98
C ASN A 71 -30.56 -0.69 1.54
N THR A 72 -29.32 -0.46 1.13
CA THR A 72 -28.76 -0.98 -0.13
C THR A 72 -27.82 -2.16 0.14
N CYS A 73 -27.27 -2.72 -0.93
CA CYS A 73 -26.26 -3.78 -0.87
C CYS A 73 -24.92 -3.23 -1.38
N PHE A 74 -23.87 -3.42 -0.59
CA PHE A 74 -22.50 -3.05 -0.93
C PHE A 74 -21.60 -4.27 -0.72
N MET A 75 -20.87 -4.67 -1.76
CA MET A 75 -20.03 -5.89 -1.75
C MET A 75 -20.76 -7.16 -1.28
N GLY A 76 -22.04 -7.31 -1.65
CA GLY A 76 -22.85 -8.47 -1.28
C GLY A 76 -23.39 -8.44 0.16
N LYS A 77 -23.12 -7.38 0.93
CA LYS A 77 -23.57 -7.21 2.33
C LYS A 77 -24.48 -6.00 2.45
N LYS A 78 -25.42 -6.02 3.40
CA LYS A 78 -26.34 -4.90 3.64
C LYS A 78 -25.59 -3.68 4.16
N VAL A 79 -26.04 -2.49 3.79
CA VAL A 79 -25.62 -1.23 4.42
C VAL A 79 -26.74 -0.76 5.36
N VAL A 80 -26.45 -0.65 6.65
CA VAL A 80 -27.41 -0.25 7.69
C VAL A 80 -27.16 1.18 8.19
N ALA A 81 -28.17 1.75 8.82
CA ALA A 81 -28.01 2.98 9.61
C ALA A 81 -27.29 2.66 10.93
N PRO A 82 -26.53 3.60 11.51
CA PRO A 82 -25.83 3.37 12.79
C PRO A 82 -26.76 2.91 13.91
N ASP A 83 -27.94 3.51 14.04
CA ASP A 83 -28.87 3.22 15.14
C ASP A 83 -29.35 1.77 15.14
N SER A 84 -29.40 1.13 13.97
CA SER A 84 -29.79 -0.27 13.81
C SER A 84 -28.75 -1.27 14.34
N ILE A 85 -27.51 -0.84 14.61
CA ILE A 85 -26.45 -1.74 15.11
C ILE A 85 -26.80 -2.28 16.50
N ASN A 86 -27.42 -1.47 17.36
CA ASN A 86 -27.80 -1.88 18.72
C ASN A 86 -28.91 -2.96 18.75
N GLU A 87 -29.59 -3.20 17.62
CA GLU A 87 -30.63 -4.23 17.48
C GLU A 87 -30.03 -5.61 17.13
N MET A 88 -28.73 -5.70 16.87
CA MET A 88 -28.05 -6.94 16.50
C MET A 88 -27.87 -7.88 17.72
N THR A 89 -27.99 -9.19 17.49
CA THR A 89 -28.09 -10.19 18.58
C THR A 89 -26.75 -10.77 19.06
N HIS A 90 -25.66 -10.67 18.28
CA HIS A 90 -24.36 -11.27 18.66
C HIS A 90 -23.30 -10.24 19.05
N ASN A 91 -23.67 -9.28 19.91
CA ASN A 91 -22.75 -8.31 20.53
C ASN A 91 -21.80 -7.66 19.50
N PRO A 92 -22.29 -6.74 18.65
CA PRO A 92 -21.54 -6.24 17.52
C PRO A 92 -20.26 -5.51 17.96
N VAL A 93 -19.26 -5.52 17.08
CA VAL A 93 -18.08 -4.65 17.16
C VAL A 93 -17.98 -3.86 15.87
N VAL A 94 -17.73 -2.56 16.01
CA VAL A 94 -17.68 -1.64 14.88
C VAL A 94 -16.24 -1.36 14.49
N LEU A 95 -15.86 -1.72 13.26
CA LEU A 95 -14.56 -1.44 12.68
C LEU A 95 -14.67 -0.22 11.76
N VAL A 96 -14.08 0.90 12.18
CA VAL A 96 -14.03 2.13 11.39
C VAL A 96 -13.06 1.96 10.23
N LEU A 97 -13.53 2.22 9.01
CA LEU A 97 -12.75 2.10 7.79
C LEU A 97 -12.67 3.44 7.06
N SER A 98 -11.63 4.21 7.36
CA SER A 98 -11.31 5.47 6.69
C SER A 98 -9.81 5.72 6.78
N MET A 99 -9.26 6.36 5.74
CA MET A 99 -7.87 6.83 5.73
C MET A 99 -7.75 8.31 6.17
N ASN A 100 -8.84 8.94 6.61
CA ASN A 100 -8.85 10.32 7.08
C ASN A 100 -9.01 10.36 8.61
N PRO A 101 -7.98 10.81 9.37
CA PRO A 101 -8.02 10.85 10.83
C PRO A 101 -9.20 11.65 11.42
N ASP A 102 -9.61 12.76 10.81
CA ASP A 102 -10.76 13.54 11.30
C ASP A 102 -12.08 12.77 11.16
N VAL A 103 -12.21 11.99 10.08
CA VAL A 103 -13.35 11.10 9.89
C VAL A 103 -13.30 9.96 10.92
N CYS A 104 -12.12 9.37 11.15
CA CYS A 104 -11.92 8.34 12.15
C CYS A 104 -12.35 8.80 13.55
N ASP A 105 -11.87 9.97 14.00
CA ASP A 105 -12.24 10.53 15.31
C ASP A 105 -13.75 10.77 15.44
N LYS A 106 -14.39 11.34 14.41
CA LYS A 106 -15.84 11.57 14.40
C LYS A 106 -16.63 10.26 14.52
N LEU A 107 -16.26 9.24 13.75
CA LEU A 107 -16.94 7.95 13.77
C LEU A 107 -16.72 7.19 15.10
N LYS A 108 -15.50 7.26 15.66
CA LYS A 108 -15.22 6.70 17.00
C LYS A 108 -15.99 7.43 18.10
N LYS A 109 -16.15 8.76 18.02
CA LYS A 109 -17.01 9.53 18.94
C LYS A 109 -18.48 9.12 18.81
N GLN A 110 -18.96 8.94 17.59
CA GLN A 110 -20.32 8.48 17.33
C GLN A 110 -20.57 7.10 17.96
N CYS A 111 -19.68 6.12 17.73
CA CYS A 111 -19.80 4.80 18.33
C CYS A 111 -19.83 4.85 19.86
N ARG A 112 -18.95 5.65 20.48
CA ARG A 112 -18.93 5.87 21.94
C ARG A 112 -20.26 6.44 22.46
N ASN A 113 -20.83 7.42 21.78
CA ASN A 113 -22.13 8.01 22.18
C ASN A 113 -23.29 7.00 22.07
N MET A 114 -23.15 5.98 21.23
CA MET A 114 -24.11 4.91 21.03
C MET A 114 -23.84 3.69 21.92
N ASN A 115 -22.83 3.76 22.81
CA ASN A 115 -22.33 2.65 23.61
C ASN A 115 -21.90 1.42 22.79
N LEU A 116 -21.39 1.64 21.58
CA LEU A 116 -20.85 0.60 20.71
C LEU A 116 -19.34 0.48 20.92
N GLU A 117 -18.85 -0.75 21.12
CA GLU A 117 -17.41 -1.02 21.06
C GLU A 117 -16.93 -0.79 19.62
N CYS A 118 -15.93 0.08 19.47
CA CYS A 118 -15.38 0.42 18.17
C CYS A 118 -13.85 0.45 18.19
N SER A 119 -13.27 0.15 17.03
CA SER A 119 -11.83 0.20 16.76
C SER A 119 -11.61 0.49 15.27
N MET A 120 -10.36 0.63 14.83
CA MET A 120 -10.02 0.71 13.40
C MET A 120 -10.06 -0.67 12.77
N PHE A 121 -10.46 -0.73 11.50
CA PHE A 121 -10.30 -1.95 10.70
C PHE A 121 -8.83 -2.40 10.64
N ASP A 122 -7.90 -1.45 10.54
CA ASP A 122 -6.46 -1.73 10.52
C ASP A 122 -5.96 -2.34 11.85
N GLU A 123 -6.49 -1.93 13.02
CA GLU A 123 -6.17 -2.56 14.30
C GLU A 123 -6.60 -4.03 14.34
N TYR A 124 -7.82 -4.32 13.86
CA TYR A 124 -8.30 -5.70 13.75
C TYR A 124 -7.38 -6.54 12.85
N LEU A 125 -7.02 -6.02 11.68
CA LEU A 125 -6.22 -6.78 10.72
C LEU A 125 -4.76 -6.93 11.14
N PHE A 126 -4.12 -5.88 11.66
CA PHE A 126 -2.78 -5.99 12.22
C PHE A 126 -2.76 -6.91 13.45
N GLY A 127 -3.83 -6.94 14.24
CA GLY A 127 -4.00 -7.92 15.31
C GLY A 127 -4.05 -9.36 14.78
N LYS A 128 -4.80 -9.61 13.70
CA LYS A 128 -4.84 -10.92 13.02
C LYS A 128 -3.47 -11.34 12.47
N HIS A 129 -2.71 -10.38 11.94
CA HIS A 129 -1.40 -10.58 11.31
C HIS A 129 -0.22 -10.08 12.14
N CYS A 130 -0.35 -10.08 13.48
CA CYS A 130 0.65 -9.43 14.35
C CYS A 130 2.06 -10.01 14.16
N ARG A 131 2.15 -11.32 13.88
CA ARG A 131 3.44 -11.99 13.59
C ARG A 131 4.04 -11.54 12.27
N ASP A 132 3.21 -11.30 11.25
CA ASP A 132 3.68 -10.85 9.94
C ASP A 132 4.14 -9.39 10.01
N ILE A 133 3.41 -8.53 10.73
CA ILE A 133 3.81 -7.14 11.00
C ILE A 133 5.13 -7.09 11.78
N TYR A 134 5.27 -7.95 12.79
CA TYR A 134 6.52 -8.07 13.54
C TYR A 134 7.68 -8.57 12.67
N ASP A 135 7.45 -9.57 11.81
CA ASP A 135 8.45 -10.07 10.87
C ASP A 135 8.93 -8.96 9.91
N VAL A 136 8.03 -8.11 9.42
CA VAL A 136 8.42 -6.92 8.64
C VAL A 136 9.35 -6.04 9.45
N TYR A 137 8.91 -5.61 10.62
CA TYR A 137 9.70 -4.74 11.50
C TYR A 137 11.11 -5.28 11.76
N GLU A 138 11.23 -6.57 12.06
CA GLU A 138 12.52 -7.22 12.36
C GLU A 138 13.46 -7.27 11.16
N ASN A 139 12.92 -7.41 9.94
CA ASN A 139 13.69 -7.48 8.71
C ASN A 139 14.05 -6.11 8.10
N LEU A 140 13.60 -5.00 8.69
CA LEU A 140 14.02 -3.65 8.27
C LEU A 140 15.47 -3.38 8.68
N ASN A 141 16.29 -2.97 7.72
CA ASN A 141 17.75 -2.92 7.86
C ASN A 141 18.30 -1.63 8.49
N ASP A 142 17.46 -0.65 8.82
CA ASP A 142 17.89 0.58 9.50
C ASP A 142 16.90 1.05 10.56
N ALA A 143 17.42 1.74 11.58
CA ALA A 143 16.63 2.21 12.72
C ALA A 143 15.52 3.20 12.31
N ARG A 144 15.77 4.03 11.29
CA ARG A 144 14.76 4.97 10.77
C ARG A 144 13.61 4.22 10.11
N SER A 145 13.87 3.16 9.37
CA SER A 145 12.81 2.30 8.82
C SER A 145 11.95 1.68 9.90
N LYS A 146 12.58 1.17 10.97
CA LYS A 146 11.86 0.59 12.11
C LYS A 146 10.95 1.61 12.78
N ASP A 147 11.45 2.82 13.05
CA ASP A 147 10.72 3.96 13.61
C ASP A 147 9.53 4.37 12.71
N VAL A 148 9.78 4.62 11.42
CA VAL A 148 8.73 4.97 10.44
C VAL A 148 7.64 3.89 10.40
N TYR A 149 8.04 2.62 10.30
CA TYR A 149 7.10 1.51 10.18
C TYR A 149 6.27 1.30 11.45
N SER A 150 6.89 1.36 12.64
CA SER A 150 6.13 1.23 13.89
C SER A 150 5.15 2.38 14.08
N THR A 151 5.57 3.61 13.78
CA THR A 151 4.74 4.81 13.96
C THR A 151 3.56 4.83 13.00
N ILE A 152 3.76 4.48 11.71
CA ILE A 152 2.64 4.45 10.76
C ILE A 152 1.63 3.34 11.08
N ILE A 153 2.10 2.18 11.55
CA ILE A 153 1.22 1.09 12.01
C ILE A 153 0.39 1.56 13.20
N GLU A 154 1.01 2.21 14.18
CA GLU A 154 0.32 2.81 15.33
C GLU A 154 -0.72 3.83 14.91
N CYS A 155 -0.35 4.83 14.10
CA CYS A 155 -1.27 5.87 13.65
C CYS A 155 -2.51 5.27 12.99
N ARG A 156 -2.33 4.22 12.17
CA ARG A 156 -3.42 3.51 11.49
C ARG A 156 -4.30 2.68 12.43
N MET A 157 -3.72 2.00 13.43
CA MET A 157 -4.49 1.30 14.48
C MET A 157 -5.32 2.29 15.30
N GLU A 158 -4.75 3.43 15.63
CA GLU A 158 -5.37 4.44 16.48
C GLU A 158 -6.26 5.42 15.70
N GLY A 159 -6.17 5.43 14.36
CA GLY A 159 -6.92 6.34 13.51
C GLY A 159 -6.57 7.81 13.77
N ILE A 160 -5.31 8.11 14.08
CA ILE A 160 -4.79 9.44 14.43
C ILE A 160 -3.88 10.01 13.32
N PRO A 161 -3.67 11.34 13.27
CA PRO A 161 -2.75 11.94 12.31
C PRO A 161 -1.34 11.32 12.37
N VAL A 162 -0.67 11.31 11.22
CA VAL A 162 0.72 10.85 11.13
C VAL A 162 1.65 11.84 11.83
N ASP A 163 2.63 11.33 12.56
CA ASP A 163 3.69 12.16 13.13
C ASP A 163 4.56 12.76 12.01
N GLU A 164 4.60 14.08 11.90
CA GLU A 164 5.42 14.79 10.92
C GLU A 164 6.91 14.42 11.02
N ASN A 165 7.37 13.96 12.18
CA ASN A 165 8.76 13.54 12.39
C ASN A 165 9.15 12.31 11.56
N ILE A 166 8.20 11.51 11.05
CA ILE A 166 8.51 10.35 10.20
C ILE A 166 8.63 10.70 8.71
N TYR A 167 8.31 11.94 8.33
CA TYR A 167 8.46 12.43 6.96
C TYR A 167 9.89 12.26 6.45
N SER A 168 10.00 11.91 5.17
CA SER A 168 11.24 11.70 4.45
C SER A 168 11.13 12.37 3.09
N GLU A 169 12.18 13.09 2.69
CA GLU A 169 12.24 13.68 1.35
C GLU A 169 12.50 12.63 0.27
N ARG A 170 12.39 13.06 -1.00
CA ARG A 170 12.82 12.30 -2.19
C ARG A 170 12.13 10.94 -2.31
N GLN A 171 10.81 10.94 -2.36
CA GLN A 171 10.01 9.73 -2.61
C GLN A 171 10.56 8.90 -3.77
N TYR A 172 10.67 7.58 -3.57
CA TYR A 172 11.29 6.57 -4.46
C TYR A 172 12.82 6.63 -4.56
N PHE A 173 13.45 7.65 -3.98
CA PHE A 173 14.89 7.87 -3.94
C PHE A 173 15.40 8.15 -2.51
N GLY A 174 14.59 7.83 -1.50
CA GLY A 174 14.78 8.23 -0.10
C GLY A 174 15.97 7.55 0.60
N ILE A 175 16.60 6.56 -0.04
CA ILE A 175 17.79 5.87 0.49
C ILE A 175 18.95 5.89 -0.52
N PRO A 176 20.23 5.88 -0.08
CA PRO A 176 21.39 6.03 -0.96
C PRO A 176 21.46 5.04 -2.13
N GLN A 177 21.04 3.79 -1.94
CA GLN A 177 21.07 2.73 -2.94
C GLN A 177 20.28 3.10 -4.20
N PHE A 178 19.19 3.86 -4.03
CA PHE A 178 18.26 4.25 -5.09
C PHE A 178 18.67 5.54 -5.82
N ARG A 179 19.66 6.27 -5.31
CA ARG A 179 20.20 7.50 -5.92
C ARG A 179 21.49 7.29 -6.70
N ARG A 180 22.20 6.18 -6.45
CA ARG A 180 23.46 5.90 -7.14
C ARG A 180 23.25 5.79 -8.65
N ASN A 181 24.05 6.52 -9.42
CA ASN A 181 24.08 6.38 -10.87
C ASN A 181 24.60 5.00 -11.25
N ARG A 182 23.86 4.31 -12.12
CA ARG A 182 24.22 3.01 -12.66
C ARG A 182 24.14 3.12 -14.19
N PRO A 183 25.27 3.31 -14.88
CA PRO A 183 25.27 3.33 -16.35
C PRO A 183 24.63 2.06 -16.89
N GLY A 184 23.68 2.21 -17.81
CA GLY A 184 22.92 1.09 -18.36
C GLY A 184 21.73 0.62 -17.52
N GLU A 185 21.35 1.34 -16.44
CA GLU A 185 20.16 1.02 -15.63
C GLU A 185 18.89 1.09 -16.49
N VAL A 186 18.10 0.02 -16.47
CA VAL A 186 16.72 0.01 -17.01
C VAL A 186 15.75 0.27 -15.88
N PHE A 187 15.04 1.40 -15.95
CA PHE A 187 14.05 1.83 -14.96
C PHE A 187 12.63 1.58 -15.45
N VAL A 188 11.81 0.97 -14.61
CA VAL A 188 10.42 0.61 -14.89
C VAL A 188 9.53 1.31 -13.87
N ASP A 189 8.74 2.26 -14.34
CA ASP A 189 7.78 3.04 -13.55
C ASP A 189 6.38 2.46 -13.75
N CYS A 190 5.94 1.62 -12.80
CA CYS A 190 4.60 1.08 -12.75
C CYS A 190 3.68 2.11 -12.08
N GLY A 191 2.70 2.63 -12.82
CA GLY A 191 1.89 3.77 -12.37
C GLY A 191 2.66 5.08 -12.57
N ALA A 192 3.04 5.34 -13.82
CA ALA A 192 3.81 6.52 -14.19
C ALA A 192 2.98 7.82 -14.13
N PHE A 193 1.65 7.73 -14.00
CA PHE A 193 0.74 8.87 -13.94
C PHE A 193 0.98 9.85 -15.09
N VAL A 194 1.42 11.08 -14.79
CA VAL A 194 1.74 12.11 -15.79
C VAL A 194 3.23 12.24 -16.07
N GLY A 195 4.04 11.26 -15.65
CA GLY A 195 5.49 11.17 -15.80
C GLY A 195 6.29 11.91 -14.73
N ASP A 196 5.70 12.22 -13.57
CA ASP A 196 6.39 12.97 -12.53
C ASP A 196 7.49 12.15 -11.83
N SER A 197 7.29 10.84 -11.62
CA SER A 197 8.33 9.95 -11.11
C SER A 197 9.46 9.70 -12.13
N ILE A 198 9.16 9.62 -13.42
CA ILE A 198 10.16 9.58 -14.49
C ILE A 198 11.02 10.85 -14.50
N GLU A 199 10.38 12.01 -14.39
CA GLU A 199 11.11 13.27 -14.29
C GLU A 199 12.01 13.33 -13.05
N LYS A 200 11.48 12.95 -11.88
CA LYS A 200 12.27 12.84 -10.64
C LYS A 200 13.47 11.89 -10.82
N TYR A 201 13.27 10.74 -11.46
CA TYR A 201 14.34 9.79 -11.79
C TYR A 201 15.44 10.45 -12.62
N ILE A 202 15.09 11.16 -13.70
CA ILE A 202 16.06 11.84 -14.56
C ILE A 202 16.88 12.86 -13.77
N TRP A 203 16.24 13.65 -12.89
CA TRP A 203 16.92 14.61 -12.03
C TRP A 203 17.86 13.94 -11.02
N GLU A 204 17.38 12.93 -10.30
CA GLU A 204 18.17 12.21 -9.29
C GLU A 204 19.35 11.46 -9.91
N LYS A 205 19.19 10.93 -11.13
CA LYS A 205 20.20 10.14 -11.85
C LYS A 205 21.00 10.95 -12.85
N THR A 206 20.78 12.26 -12.95
CA THR A 206 21.44 13.15 -13.93
C THR A 206 21.37 12.60 -15.36
N ALA A 207 20.21 12.05 -15.74
CA ALA A 207 19.94 11.40 -17.03
C ALA A 207 20.83 10.19 -17.40
N VAL A 208 21.51 9.58 -16.41
CA VAL A 208 22.32 8.38 -16.58
C VAL A 208 21.46 7.12 -16.44
N PHE A 209 21.05 6.55 -17.57
CA PHE A 209 20.26 5.31 -17.65
C PHE A 209 20.39 4.68 -19.06
N SER A 210 19.90 3.46 -19.27
CA SER A 210 19.72 2.91 -20.62
C SER A 210 18.36 3.32 -21.15
N GLU A 211 17.31 2.78 -20.52
CA GLU A 211 15.92 2.87 -20.94
C GLU A 211 15.01 3.12 -19.74
N ILE A 212 13.89 3.81 -20.00
CA ILE A 212 12.80 4.00 -19.04
C ILE A 212 11.51 3.46 -19.66
N TYR A 213 10.76 2.67 -18.90
CA TYR A 213 9.42 2.21 -19.28
C TYR A 213 8.39 2.76 -18.29
N GLY A 214 7.46 3.58 -18.76
CA GLY A 214 6.38 4.15 -17.95
C GLY A 214 5.03 3.52 -18.27
N PHE A 215 4.45 2.78 -17.33
CA PHE A 215 3.14 2.13 -17.49
C PHE A 215 2.04 3.01 -16.88
N GLU A 216 1.04 3.38 -17.69
CA GLU A 216 -0.11 4.16 -17.25
C GLU A 216 -1.40 3.72 -17.99
N PRO A 217 -2.36 3.08 -17.30
CA PRO A 217 -3.59 2.59 -17.93
C PRO A 217 -4.61 3.69 -18.27
N ASN A 218 -4.66 4.80 -17.52
CA ASN A 218 -5.62 5.86 -17.76
C ASN A 218 -5.20 6.67 -19.00
N ALA A 219 -6.06 6.71 -20.01
CA ALA A 219 -5.75 7.39 -21.28
C ALA A 219 -5.45 8.89 -21.15
N GLN A 220 -6.07 9.60 -20.19
CA GLN A 220 -5.80 11.03 -19.97
C GLN A 220 -4.42 11.24 -19.36
N ASN A 221 -4.09 10.47 -18.32
CA ASN A 221 -2.78 10.49 -17.67
C ASN A 221 -1.68 10.07 -18.65
N TYR A 222 -1.91 9.01 -19.42
CA TYR A 222 -1.00 8.53 -20.46
C TYR A 222 -0.68 9.60 -21.51
N ASN A 223 -1.69 10.34 -21.99
CA ASN A 223 -1.46 11.43 -22.93
C ASN A 223 -0.61 12.55 -22.30
N ALA A 224 -0.85 12.89 -21.04
CA ALA A 224 -0.01 13.86 -20.30
C ALA A 224 1.42 13.34 -20.08
N LEU A 225 1.59 12.03 -19.84
CA LEU A 225 2.89 11.36 -19.76
C LEU A 225 3.66 11.48 -21.08
N ILE A 226 3.01 11.24 -22.23
CA ILE A 226 3.63 11.42 -23.55
C ILE A 226 4.12 12.86 -23.76
N GLU A 227 3.29 13.85 -23.44
CA GLU A 227 3.67 15.27 -23.52
C GLU A 227 4.90 15.59 -22.63
N ARG A 228 4.91 15.06 -21.39
CA ARG A 228 6.04 15.24 -20.48
C ARG A 228 7.30 14.57 -21.01
N ILE A 229 7.23 13.35 -21.53
CA ILE A 229 8.38 12.65 -22.15
C ILE A 229 8.95 13.48 -23.29
N GLY A 230 8.10 14.00 -24.19
CA GLY A 230 8.55 14.85 -25.29
C GLY A 230 9.28 16.11 -24.81
N ARG A 231 8.80 16.74 -23.72
CA ARG A 231 9.50 17.86 -23.07
C ARG A 231 10.85 17.43 -22.50
N LEU A 232 10.90 16.35 -21.72
CA LEU A 232 12.12 15.85 -21.09
C LEU A 232 13.18 15.48 -22.12
N ASN A 233 12.80 14.84 -23.22
CA ASN A 233 13.72 14.52 -24.31
C ASN A 233 14.41 15.77 -24.88
N ARG A 234 13.66 16.88 -25.05
CA ARG A 234 14.21 18.16 -25.53
C ARG A 234 15.09 18.84 -24.48
N GLU A 235 14.66 18.88 -23.22
CA GLU A 235 15.38 19.56 -22.14
C GLU A 235 16.72 18.88 -21.81
N TRP A 236 16.75 17.55 -21.84
CA TRP A 236 17.90 16.73 -21.46
C TRP A 236 18.72 16.19 -22.64
N GLY A 237 18.30 16.47 -23.88
CA GLY A 237 18.98 15.99 -25.08
C GLY A 237 18.96 14.47 -25.22
N LEU A 238 17.85 13.82 -24.85
CA LEU A 238 17.69 12.36 -24.92
C LEU A 238 17.18 11.96 -26.31
N SER A 239 17.61 10.78 -26.77
CA SER A 239 17.02 10.17 -27.96
C SER A 239 15.59 9.70 -27.68
N GLU A 240 14.73 9.76 -28.71
CA GLU A 240 13.28 9.51 -28.56
C GLU A 240 12.95 8.08 -28.12
N ASP A 241 13.86 7.13 -28.31
CA ASP A 241 13.73 5.71 -28.00
C ASP A 241 14.11 5.34 -26.55
N ARG A 242 14.70 6.27 -25.79
CA ARG A 242 15.16 5.98 -24.42
C ARG A 242 14.06 6.00 -23.35
N ILE A 243 12.89 6.57 -23.65
CA ILE A 243 11.75 6.59 -22.72
C ILE A 243 10.51 6.10 -23.47
N THR A 244 10.02 4.92 -23.09
CA THR A 244 8.83 4.30 -23.68
C THR A 244 7.66 4.42 -22.71
N ALA A 245 6.58 5.09 -23.13
CA ALA A 245 5.31 5.04 -22.43
C ALA A 245 4.48 3.85 -22.91
N VAL A 246 3.84 3.15 -21.99
CA VAL A 246 2.98 1.99 -22.25
C VAL A 246 1.58 2.29 -21.70
N ASN A 247 0.57 2.38 -22.57
CA ASN A 247 -0.82 2.58 -22.15
C ASN A 247 -1.42 1.26 -21.65
N ALA A 248 -0.98 0.83 -20.47
CA ALA A 248 -1.38 -0.41 -19.83
C ALA A 248 -1.11 -0.33 -18.32
N GLY A 249 -1.85 -1.11 -17.53
CA GLY A 249 -1.50 -1.40 -16.16
C GLY A 249 -0.53 -2.58 -16.07
N VAL A 250 -0.09 -2.88 -14.85
CA VAL A 250 0.81 -4.00 -14.55
C VAL A 250 0.14 -4.91 -13.54
N GLY A 251 0.23 -6.22 -13.74
CA GLY A 251 -0.44 -7.21 -12.91
C GLY A 251 0.22 -8.58 -12.97
N ASP A 252 -0.50 -9.61 -12.53
CA ASP A 252 0.01 -10.97 -12.42
C ASP A 252 -0.07 -11.76 -13.73
N ILE A 253 -0.98 -11.39 -14.63
CA ILE A 253 -1.21 -12.07 -15.91
C ILE A 253 -1.46 -11.03 -17.00
N THR A 254 -0.89 -11.25 -18.18
CA THR A 254 -1.16 -10.42 -19.36
C THR A 254 -2.58 -10.63 -19.87
N GLY A 255 -3.30 -9.54 -20.12
CA GLY A 255 -4.65 -9.62 -20.65
C GLY A 255 -5.37 -8.29 -20.64
N CYS A 256 -6.71 -8.34 -20.67
CA CYS A 256 -7.56 -7.17 -20.57
C CYS A 256 -8.50 -7.28 -19.36
N VAL A 257 -8.71 -6.17 -18.68
CA VAL A 257 -9.64 -6.02 -17.56
C VAL A 257 -10.70 -4.98 -17.92
N SER A 258 -11.96 -5.28 -17.62
CA SER A 258 -13.06 -4.31 -17.71
C SER A 258 -13.02 -3.38 -16.50
N VAL A 259 -12.97 -2.08 -16.73
CA VAL A 259 -13.15 -1.07 -15.66
C VAL A 259 -14.50 -0.40 -15.88
N GLU A 260 -15.47 -0.70 -15.01
CA GLU A 260 -16.72 0.06 -14.96
C GLU A 260 -16.41 1.44 -14.35
N ASN A 261 -16.40 2.47 -15.21
CA ASN A 261 -16.29 3.92 -14.92
C ASN A 261 -14.88 4.55 -15.11
N THR A 262 -14.66 5.15 -16.28
CA THR A 262 -13.38 5.74 -16.74
C THR A 262 -12.99 7.05 -16.06
N ALA A 263 -13.86 7.65 -15.24
CA ALA A 263 -13.55 8.87 -14.49
C ALA A 263 -12.92 8.60 -13.11
N ALA A 264 -12.86 7.34 -12.67
CA ALA A 264 -12.41 6.93 -11.33
C ALA A 264 -11.25 5.91 -11.37
N VAL A 265 -10.45 5.92 -12.45
CA VAL A 265 -9.32 4.97 -12.63
C VAL A 265 -8.23 5.14 -11.56
N ALA A 266 -8.21 6.28 -10.86
CA ALA A 266 -7.32 6.52 -9.72
C ALA A 266 -7.72 5.77 -8.43
N SER A 267 -8.74 4.89 -8.43
CA SER A 267 -9.16 4.20 -7.19
C SER A 267 -9.94 2.88 -7.37
N THR A 268 -9.89 2.23 -8.54
CA THR A 268 -10.84 1.16 -8.86
C THR A 268 -10.25 -0.25 -8.83
N THR A 269 -10.29 -0.86 -7.64
CA THR A 269 -10.41 -2.32 -7.40
C THR A 269 -11.83 -2.86 -7.73
N SER A 270 -12.69 -2.04 -8.35
CA SER A 270 -14.06 -2.40 -8.65
C SER A 270 -14.15 -3.29 -9.89
N ARG A 271 -14.24 -4.60 -9.62
CA ARG A 271 -14.63 -5.68 -10.55
C ARG A 271 -13.67 -5.86 -11.73
N ILE A 272 -12.61 -6.63 -11.48
CA ILE A 272 -11.92 -7.34 -12.57
C ILE A 272 -12.96 -8.27 -13.23
N GLY A 273 -13.47 -7.88 -14.40
CA GLY A 273 -14.21 -8.77 -15.28
C GLY A 273 -13.35 -9.99 -15.65
N ARG A 274 -13.96 -11.07 -16.15
CA ARG A 274 -13.19 -12.24 -16.62
C ARG A 274 -12.12 -11.76 -17.62
N TYR A 275 -10.88 -12.21 -17.43
CA TYR A 275 -9.78 -12.00 -18.38
C TYR A 275 -10.27 -12.23 -19.82
N GLY A 276 -10.12 -11.22 -20.69
CA GLY A 276 -10.49 -11.30 -22.11
C GLY A 276 -11.64 -10.39 -22.56
N GLU A 277 -12.42 -9.83 -21.62
CA GLU A 277 -13.46 -8.82 -21.91
C GLU A 277 -13.13 -7.56 -21.12
N GLY A 278 -12.39 -6.61 -21.72
CA GLY A 278 -11.95 -5.41 -21.03
C GLY A 278 -11.34 -4.35 -21.93
N ASN A 279 -11.42 -3.08 -21.51
CA ASN A 279 -10.87 -1.92 -22.23
C ASN A 279 -9.49 -1.47 -21.73
N VAL A 280 -9.03 -1.98 -20.59
CA VAL A 280 -7.72 -1.67 -20.02
C VAL A 280 -6.80 -2.88 -20.21
N LYS A 281 -5.65 -2.66 -20.87
CA LYS A 281 -4.60 -3.68 -21.02
C LYS A 281 -3.81 -3.80 -19.73
N ILE A 282 -3.46 -5.02 -19.36
CA ILE A 282 -2.58 -5.35 -18.25
C ILE A 282 -1.45 -6.24 -18.77
N TYR A 283 -0.22 -5.97 -18.34
CA TYR A 283 0.94 -6.82 -18.63
C TYR A 283 1.51 -7.44 -17.35
N ALA A 284 1.88 -8.72 -17.44
CA ALA A 284 2.84 -9.31 -16.52
C ALA A 284 4.25 -8.92 -16.95
N LEU A 285 5.08 -8.41 -16.02
CA LEU A 285 6.43 -7.95 -16.36
C LEU A 285 7.34 -9.08 -16.88
N ASP A 286 7.15 -10.30 -16.37
CA ASP A 286 7.84 -11.50 -16.83
C ASP A 286 7.61 -11.78 -18.32
N GLU A 287 6.40 -11.52 -18.82
CA GLU A 287 6.07 -11.71 -20.24
C GLU A 287 6.51 -10.51 -21.08
N PHE A 288 6.27 -9.28 -20.57
CA PHE A 288 6.59 -8.05 -21.29
C PHE A 288 8.09 -7.91 -21.57
N PHE A 289 8.93 -8.15 -20.56
CA PHE A 289 10.38 -8.03 -20.71
C PHE A 289 11.04 -9.32 -21.22
N GLY A 290 10.43 -10.49 -20.99
CA GLY A 290 11.03 -11.77 -21.35
C GLY A 290 12.43 -11.92 -20.78
N ASP A 291 13.45 -11.91 -21.65
CA ASP A 291 14.85 -11.99 -21.25
C ASP A 291 15.56 -10.63 -21.07
N ALA A 292 14.91 -9.53 -21.41
CA ALA A 292 15.44 -8.18 -21.25
C ALA A 292 15.73 -7.88 -19.78
N LYS A 293 16.71 -6.99 -19.56
CA LYS A 293 17.18 -6.63 -18.23
C LYS A 293 16.28 -5.57 -17.61
N VAL A 294 15.96 -5.74 -16.33
CA VAL A 294 15.29 -4.72 -15.50
C VAL A 294 16.14 -4.49 -14.25
N ASP A 295 16.54 -3.24 -13.99
CA ASP A 295 17.45 -2.90 -12.88
C ASP A 295 16.75 -2.18 -11.73
N PHE A 296 15.64 -1.49 -12.00
CA PHE A 296 14.89 -0.75 -11.00
C PHE A 296 13.40 -0.72 -11.36
N ILE A 297 12.56 -1.22 -10.45
CA ILE A 297 11.11 -1.14 -10.52
C ILE A 297 10.62 -0.13 -9.46
N LYS A 298 9.89 0.91 -9.88
CA LYS A 298 9.04 1.71 -9.01
C LYS A 298 7.59 1.28 -9.20
N ALA A 299 6.80 1.23 -8.14
CA ALA A 299 5.38 0.91 -8.23
C ALA A 299 4.52 1.70 -7.25
N ASP A 300 3.55 2.40 -7.82
CA ASP A 300 2.39 2.97 -7.13
C ASP A 300 1.18 2.78 -8.05
N ILE A 301 0.41 1.72 -7.82
CA ILE A 301 -0.60 1.21 -8.77
C ILE A 301 -1.92 0.85 -8.07
N GLU A 302 -2.30 1.64 -7.07
CA GLU A 302 -3.65 1.67 -6.47
C GLU A 302 -4.12 0.29 -5.95
N GLY A 303 -3.22 -0.47 -5.31
CA GLY A 303 -3.50 -1.78 -4.70
C GLY A 303 -3.15 -2.99 -5.58
N PHE A 304 -2.61 -2.79 -6.79
CA PHE A 304 -2.14 -3.88 -7.65
C PHE A 304 -0.68 -4.32 -7.40
N GLU A 305 0.00 -3.75 -6.40
CA GLU A 305 1.43 -3.98 -6.13
C GLU A 305 1.74 -5.46 -5.95
N LYS A 306 0.89 -6.16 -5.20
CA LYS A 306 1.00 -7.61 -5.00
C LYS A 306 0.88 -8.38 -6.31
N ASN A 307 -0.09 -8.03 -7.17
CA ASN A 307 -0.29 -8.66 -8.47
C ASN A 307 0.90 -8.40 -9.40
N MET A 308 1.41 -7.16 -9.44
CA MET A 308 2.64 -6.84 -10.16
C MET A 308 3.80 -7.72 -9.71
N LEU A 309 4.01 -7.89 -8.39
CA LEU A 309 5.06 -8.77 -7.89
C LEU A 309 4.88 -10.23 -8.33
N TYR A 310 3.64 -10.74 -8.40
CA TYR A 310 3.39 -12.08 -8.96
C TYR A 310 3.72 -12.18 -10.44
N GLY A 311 3.39 -11.14 -11.22
CA GLY A 311 3.71 -11.08 -12.65
C GLY A 311 5.16 -10.70 -12.97
N ALA A 312 5.95 -10.33 -11.97
CA ALA A 312 7.37 -9.95 -12.09
C ALA A 312 8.32 -10.94 -11.42
N LYS A 313 7.85 -12.13 -11.05
CA LYS A 313 8.62 -13.10 -10.27
C LYS A 313 9.95 -13.46 -10.95
N LYS A 314 9.93 -13.82 -12.23
CA LYS A 314 11.15 -14.20 -12.96
C LYS A 314 12.08 -13.00 -13.14
N VAL A 315 11.54 -11.82 -13.43
CA VAL A 315 12.34 -10.58 -13.53
C VAL A 315 13.06 -10.33 -12.20
N ILE A 316 12.35 -10.39 -11.08
CA ILE A 316 12.91 -10.17 -9.75
C ILE A 316 14.01 -11.19 -9.44
N GLN A 317 13.76 -12.47 -9.66
CA GLN A 317 14.72 -13.55 -9.38
C GLN A 317 15.93 -13.57 -10.33
N LYS A 318 15.78 -13.09 -11.57
CA LYS A 318 16.85 -13.10 -12.57
C LYS A 318 17.73 -11.86 -12.51
N ASN A 319 17.12 -10.69 -12.33
CA ASN A 319 17.84 -9.42 -12.46
C ASN A 319 18.13 -8.74 -11.11
N HIS A 320 17.47 -9.19 -10.03
CA HIS A 320 17.58 -8.59 -8.71
C HIS A 320 17.43 -7.05 -8.73
N PRO A 321 16.35 -6.51 -9.35
CA PRO A 321 16.19 -5.08 -9.47
C PRO A 321 16.09 -4.42 -8.09
N LEU A 322 16.46 -3.14 -8.02
CA LEU A 322 15.96 -2.25 -6.97
C LEU A 322 14.43 -2.20 -7.07
N ILE A 323 13.73 -2.21 -5.93
CA ILE A 323 12.26 -2.12 -5.90
C ILE A 323 11.86 -1.01 -4.93
N ALA A 324 11.21 0.05 -5.42
CA ALA A 324 10.56 1.06 -4.59
C ALA A 324 9.05 0.96 -4.79
N VAL A 325 8.35 0.39 -3.81
CA VAL A 325 6.92 0.03 -3.94
C VAL A 325 6.11 0.62 -2.81
N CYS A 326 4.99 1.27 -3.13
CA CYS A 326 4.06 1.79 -2.15
C CYS A 326 3.41 0.65 -1.36
N ILE A 327 3.29 0.81 -0.04
CA ILE A 327 2.69 -0.20 0.86
C ILE A 327 1.49 0.35 1.64
N TYR A 328 0.95 1.50 1.24
CA TYR A 328 -0.04 2.24 2.02
C TYR A 328 -1.51 1.96 1.62
N HIS A 329 -1.76 1.45 0.41
CA HIS A 329 -3.09 1.30 -0.18
C HIS A 329 -4.04 0.46 0.67
N SER A 330 -3.52 -0.57 1.34
CA SER A 330 -4.29 -1.38 2.26
C SER A 330 -3.47 -1.88 3.45
N ALA A 331 -4.14 -2.33 4.50
CA ALA A 331 -3.48 -2.95 5.65
C ALA A 331 -2.73 -4.25 5.29
N ILE A 332 -3.12 -4.97 4.22
CA ILE A 332 -2.37 -6.17 3.80
C ILE A 332 -1.04 -5.83 3.13
N ASP A 333 -0.94 -4.69 2.46
CA ASP A 333 0.27 -4.26 1.75
C ASP A 333 1.42 -4.00 2.71
N MET A 334 1.10 -3.55 3.92
CA MET A 334 2.05 -3.32 5.02
C MET A 334 2.85 -4.56 5.41
N TYR A 335 2.40 -5.78 5.08
CA TYR A 335 3.16 -7.00 5.37
C TYR A 335 3.31 -7.98 4.20
N LYS A 336 2.36 -8.06 3.27
CA LYS A 336 2.43 -9.04 2.17
C LYS A 336 3.52 -8.71 1.16
N ILE A 337 3.70 -7.43 0.84
CA ILE A 337 4.62 -6.99 -0.22
C ILE A 337 6.07 -7.39 0.11
N MET A 338 6.57 -7.05 1.30
CA MET A 338 7.92 -7.44 1.74
C MET A 338 8.09 -8.96 1.74
N ARG A 339 7.10 -9.70 2.25
CA ARG A 339 7.14 -11.17 2.33
C ARG A 339 7.19 -11.84 0.96
N ILE A 340 6.51 -11.28 -0.05
CA ILE A 340 6.56 -11.78 -1.43
C ILE A 340 7.97 -11.59 -2.00
N ILE A 341 8.55 -10.40 -1.85
CA ILE A 341 9.91 -10.12 -2.34
C ILE A 341 10.92 -11.05 -1.65
N LYS A 342 10.87 -11.15 -0.32
CA LYS A 342 11.73 -12.04 0.48
C LYS A 342 11.58 -13.52 0.11
N LYS A 343 10.37 -13.95 -0.28
CA LYS A 343 10.11 -15.32 -0.76
C LYS A 343 10.75 -15.60 -2.12
N TYR A 344 10.91 -14.58 -2.96
CA TYR A 344 11.58 -14.74 -4.26
C TYR A 344 13.08 -14.84 -4.12
N ASP A 345 13.67 -14.03 -3.24
CA ASP A 345 15.05 -14.15 -2.80
C ASP A 345 15.23 -13.52 -1.39
N ASP A 346 15.79 -14.29 -0.47
CA ASP A 346 16.03 -13.88 0.92
C ASP A 346 17.29 -13.00 1.08
N ASN A 347 18.03 -12.74 -0.01
CA ASN A 347 19.15 -11.81 -0.04
C ASN A 347 18.73 -10.35 -0.18
N TYR A 348 17.44 -10.09 -0.43
CA TYR A 348 16.91 -8.73 -0.38
C TYR A 348 17.01 -8.14 1.04
N LYS A 349 17.44 -6.88 1.07
CA LYS A 349 17.41 -5.98 2.21
C LYS A 349 16.26 -4.99 2.04
N PHE A 350 15.75 -4.48 3.15
CA PHE A 350 14.53 -3.69 3.19
C PHE A 350 14.69 -2.41 4.02
N ALA A 351 14.07 -1.34 3.54
CA ALA A 351 13.89 -0.09 4.27
C ALA A 351 12.49 0.48 3.99
N VAL A 352 11.95 1.26 4.91
CA VAL A 352 10.66 1.94 4.77
C VAL A 352 10.85 3.43 4.99
N ARG A 353 10.26 4.26 4.14
CA ARG A 353 10.17 5.71 4.34
C ARG A 353 8.74 6.17 4.09
N HIS A 354 8.38 7.28 4.72
CA HIS A 354 7.08 7.91 4.59
C HIS A 354 7.25 9.31 3.99
N HIS A 355 6.44 9.65 2.99
CA HIS A 355 6.67 10.82 2.14
C HIS A 355 5.50 11.81 2.07
N SER A 356 4.50 11.69 2.96
CA SER A 356 3.40 12.64 3.08
C SER A 356 3.15 13.02 4.55
N TYR A 357 2.05 13.74 4.79
CA TYR A 357 1.55 14.12 6.12
C TYR A 357 0.21 13.41 6.44
N ASP A 358 -0.15 12.42 5.65
CA ASP A 358 -1.35 11.59 5.78
C ASP A 358 -0.97 10.11 5.69
N TYR A 359 -1.91 9.18 5.58
CA TYR A 359 -1.55 7.76 5.52
C TYR A 359 -0.97 7.28 4.19
N CYS A 360 -0.90 8.14 3.17
CA CYS A 360 -0.41 7.79 1.85
C CYS A 360 1.12 7.79 1.78
N GLU A 361 1.69 7.54 0.60
CA GLU A 361 3.11 7.73 0.29
C GLU A 361 4.11 7.02 1.23
N THR A 362 3.69 5.90 1.85
CA THR A 362 4.60 4.98 2.55
C THR A 362 5.20 4.00 1.55
N VAL A 363 6.53 4.01 1.41
CA VAL A 363 7.27 3.27 0.38
C VAL A 363 8.20 2.26 1.04
N LEU A 364 8.10 1.00 0.63
CA LEU A 364 9.08 -0.04 0.89
C LEU A 364 10.14 -0.01 -0.21
N TYR A 365 11.39 0.07 0.21
CA TYR A 365 12.59 -0.02 -0.61
C TYR A 365 13.21 -1.39 -0.42
N ALA A 366 13.39 -2.15 -1.49
CA ALA A 366 14.09 -3.42 -1.48
C ALA A 366 15.31 -3.37 -2.41
N TRP A 367 16.47 -3.79 -1.91
CA TRP A 367 17.68 -3.94 -2.72
C TRP A 367 18.36 -5.26 -2.41
N TRP A 368 18.94 -5.88 -3.43
CA TRP A 368 19.63 -7.15 -3.27
C TRP A 368 21.09 -6.94 -2.86
N GLU A 369 21.57 -7.71 -1.88
CA GLU A 369 22.98 -7.77 -1.49
C GLU A 369 23.44 -9.23 -1.45
N GLU A 370 24.56 -9.51 -2.12
CA GLU A 370 25.19 -10.82 -2.05
C GLU A 370 25.59 -11.11 -0.59
N ARG A 371 25.19 -12.27 -0.06
CA ARG A 371 25.69 -12.72 1.24
C ARG A 371 27.12 -13.18 1.07
N ASP A 372 28.03 -12.66 1.89
CA ASP A 372 29.36 -13.25 2.04
C ASP A 372 29.18 -14.74 2.40
N ALA A 373 29.73 -15.63 1.57
CA ALA A 373 29.56 -17.08 1.65
C ALA A 373 30.27 -17.72 2.85
#